data_AF-A0A2D8I561-F1
#
_entry.id   AF-A0A2D8I561-F1
#
_cell.length_a   1.000
_cell.length_b   1.000
_cell.length_c   1.000
_cell.angle_alpha   90.00
_cell.angle_beta   90.00
_cell.angle_gamma   90.00
#
_symmetry.space_group_name_H-M   'P 1'
#
loop_
_entity.id
_entity.type
_entity.pdbx_description
1 polymer ?
#
loop_
_entity_poly.entity_id
_entity_poly.type
_entity_poly.pdbx_seq_one_letter_code
_entity_poly.pdbx_strand_id
1 'polypeptide(L)'
;MIYWVLVYFKNKSDCKSFLQGKQLSLPTLLSFHLIHNSMNAHSYSTITLRASRSWIGWWVGTTGFMIFIIIFSLSTEILNYIWAIYMAIFFFFVGLVRTSKQNNLKISHSFIEGGLFFRNKTSWDQISRVYSDLDYLYWEEITKSQKVKTHKVPYEHWGRECVQNGKKVSKELALEWIQKLRESKSVRERIELISEFVTIRTIRKKEIAELSQEQQKKAKALLQKYKNAGGEYRMERRNEIRQYFEQKGWVLPQPKVSEGKKVMGYIFIILVFGFWIWFFIFAFSR
;
A
#
# COMPACT_ATOMS: atom_id res chain seq x y z
N MET A 1 -14.59 11.51 -32.26
CA MET A 1 -15.53 10.42 -31.93
C MET A 1 -14.90 9.28 -31.12
N ILE A 2 -13.61 8.97 -31.30
CA ILE A 2 -12.89 7.90 -30.55
C ILE A 2 -12.61 8.27 -29.08
N TYR A 3 -12.53 9.57 -28.76
CA TYR A 3 -12.22 10.04 -27.41
C TYR A 3 -13.36 9.84 -26.38
N TRP A 4 -14.61 9.74 -26.84
CA TRP A 4 -15.78 9.58 -25.96
C TRP A 4 -16.03 8.14 -25.53
N VAL A 5 -15.53 7.15 -26.27
CA VAL A 5 -15.73 5.72 -25.95
C VAL A 5 -14.84 5.28 -24.78
N LEU A 6 -13.70 5.95 -24.55
CA LEU A 6 -12.76 5.61 -23.48
C LEU A 6 -13.19 6.07 -22.08
N VAL A 7 -14.11 7.03 -21.98
CA VAL A 7 -14.61 7.53 -20.69
C VAL A 7 -15.73 6.61 -20.12
N TYR A 8 -16.35 5.78 -20.96
CA TYR A 8 -17.55 5.04 -20.55
C TYR A 8 -17.29 3.68 -19.88
N PHE A 9 -16.10 3.08 -20.03
CA PHE A 9 -15.81 1.75 -19.48
C PHE A 9 -14.97 1.81 -18.20
N LYS A 10 -15.59 2.26 -17.10
CA LYS A 10 -15.00 2.24 -15.75
C LYS A 10 -15.44 1.03 -14.91
N ASN A 11 -16.40 0.22 -15.38
CA ASN A 11 -16.91 -0.95 -14.68
C ASN A 11 -16.78 -2.24 -15.50
N LYS A 12 -16.31 -3.31 -14.86
CA LYS A 12 -16.07 -4.64 -15.46
C LYS A 12 -17.38 -5.34 -15.88
N SER A 13 -18.53 -4.90 -15.37
CA SER A 13 -19.87 -5.42 -15.73
C SER A 13 -20.33 -4.95 -17.12
N ASP A 14 -19.97 -3.73 -17.51
CA ASP A 14 -20.59 -3.06 -18.67
C ASP A 14 -19.93 -3.50 -19.99
N CYS A 15 -18.73 -4.07 -19.91
CA CYS A 15 -18.03 -4.62 -21.07
C CYS A 15 -18.71 -5.90 -21.59
N LYS A 16 -19.33 -6.69 -20.70
CA LYS A 16 -19.96 -7.97 -21.08
C LYS A 16 -21.31 -7.76 -21.78
N SER A 17 -22.07 -6.76 -21.37
CA SER A 17 -23.35 -6.40 -22.00
C SER A 17 -23.17 -5.66 -23.33
N PHE A 18 -22.11 -4.84 -23.48
CA PHE A 18 -21.84 -4.15 -24.74
C PHE A 18 -21.36 -5.08 -25.86
N LEU A 19 -20.59 -6.12 -25.53
CA LEU A 19 -20.07 -7.10 -26.49
C LEU A 19 -21.10 -8.14 -26.95
N GLN A 20 -22.19 -8.34 -26.21
CA GLN A 20 -23.26 -9.27 -26.61
C GLN A 20 -24.23 -8.69 -27.66
N GLY A 21 -24.24 -7.37 -27.86
CA GLY A 21 -25.20 -6.70 -28.76
C GLY A 21 -24.66 -6.33 -30.15
N LYS A 22 -23.36 -6.45 -30.43
CA LYS A 22 -22.79 -6.09 -31.74
C LYS A 22 -21.80 -7.15 -32.22
N GLN A 23 -22.07 -7.73 -33.38
CA GLN A 23 -21.10 -8.52 -34.15
C GLN A 23 -19.92 -7.63 -34.54
N LEU A 24 -18.93 -7.53 -33.66
CA LEU A 24 -17.65 -6.91 -33.97
C LEU A 24 -16.86 -7.84 -34.88
N SER A 25 -16.41 -7.30 -36.02
CA SER A 25 -15.63 -8.06 -36.99
C SER A 25 -14.31 -8.57 -36.37
N LEU A 26 -13.87 -9.77 -36.77
CA LEU A 26 -12.62 -10.41 -36.34
C LEU A 26 -11.40 -9.47 -36.31
N PRO A 27 -11.17 -8.59 -37.32
CA PRO A 27 -10.04 -7.65 -37.28
C PRO A 27 -10.15 -6.60 -36.17
N THR A 28 -11.37 -6.20 -35.76
CA THR A 28 -11.55 -5.26 -34.64
C THR A 28 -11.23 -5.92 -33.30
N LEU A 29 -11.62 -7.18 -33.12
CA LEU A 29 -11.24 -7.99 -31.95
C LEU A 29 -9.73 -8.23 -31.90
N LEU A 30 -9.10 -8.54 -33.03
CA LEU A 30 -7.64 -8.65 -33.15
C LEU A 30 -6.94 -7.32 -32.85
N SER A 31 -7.50 -6.20 -33.30
CA SER A 31 -6.97 -4.86 -33.00
C SER A 31 -7.06 -4.54 -31.52
N PHE A 32 -8.19 -4.82 -30.86
CA PHE A 32 -8.31 -4.67 -29.41
C PHE A 32 -7.36 -5.60 -28.65
N HIS A 33 -7.20 -6.84 -29.10
CA HIS A 33 -6.28 -7.79 -28.47
C HIS A 33 -4.81 -7.39 -28.69
N LEU A 34 -4.45 -6.84 -29.84
CA LEU A 34 -3.12 -6.33 -30.17
C LEU A 34 -2.82 -5.01 -29.45
N ILE A 35 -3.79 -4.09 -29.33
CA ILE A 35 -3.65 -2.85 -28.56
C ILE A 35 -3.57 -3.17 -27.06
N HIS A 36 -4.39 -4.09 -26.56
CA HIS A 36 -4.31 -4.56 -25.18
C HIS A 36 -2.96 -5.27 -24.90
N ASN A 37 -2.47 -6.08 -25.85
CA ASN A 37 -1.17 -6.73 -25.73
C ASN A 37 0.01 -5.75 -25.91
N SER A 38 -0.10 -4.70 -26.74
CA SER A 38 0.97 -3.71 -26.91
C SER A 38 1.03 -2.70 -25.76
N MET A 39 -0.14 -2.30 -25.20
CA MET A 39 -0.21 -1.54 -23.95
C MET A 39 0.38 -2.33 -22.77
N ASN A 40 0.22 -3.66 -22.75
CA ASN A 40 0.87 -4.52 -21.78
C ASN A 40 2.37 -4.72 -22.08
N ALA A 41 2.77 -4.91 -23.35
CA ALA A 41 4.15 -5.14 -23.76
C ALA A 41 5.11 -4.00 -23.38
N HIS A 42 4.65 -2.75 -23.41
CA HIS A 42 5.43 -1.60 -22.90
C HIS A 42 5.33 -1.40 -21.38
N SER A 43 4.29 -1.97 -20.74
CA SER A 43 4.06 -1.91 -19.28
C SER A 43 4.90 -2.90 -18.46
N TYR A 44 5.51 -3.93 -19.06
CA TYR A 44 6.27 -4.95 -18.32
C TYR A 44 7.68 -4.52 -17.88
N SER A 45 8.14 -3.32 -18.26
CA SER A 45 9.50 -2.87 -17.93
C SER A 45 9.63 -2.18 -16.58
N THR A 46 8.50 -1.84 -15.93
CA THR A 46 8.48 -1.08 -14.68
C THR A 46 7.33 -1.47 -13.75
N ILE A 47 7.62 -1.57 -12.46
CA ILE A 47 6.67 -1.67 -11.35
C ILE A 47 6.57 -0.31 -10.69
N THR A 48 5.37 0.13 -10.34
CA THR A 48 5.15 1.37 -9.60
C THR A 48 4.42 1.07 -8.30
N LEU A 49 5.07 1.35 -7.19
CA LEU A 49 4.51 1.23 -5.84
C LEU A 49 4.07 2.62 -5.35
N ARG A 50 2.75 2.83 -5.31
CA ARG A 50 2.10 4.05 -4.85
C ARG A 50 1.76 3.95 -3.37
N ALA A 51 1.79 5.06 -2.62
CA ALA A 51 1.27 5.09 -1.26
C ALA A 51 -0.16 4.51 -1.22
N SER A 52 -0.42 3.49 -0.39
CA SER A 52 -1.72 2.80 -0.38
C SER A 52 -2.77 3.71 0.27
N ARG A 53 -3.91 3.95 -0.40
CA ARG A 53 -5.16 4.62 0.07
C ARG A 53 -5.03 5.75 1.12
N SER A 54 -3.87 6.40 1.27
CA SER A 54 -3.64 7.54 2.15
C SER A 54 -4.53 8.71 1.77
N TRP A 55 -4.94 8.76 0.50
CA TRP A 55 -5.93 9.71 -0.01
C TRP A 55 -7.28 9.61 0.72
N ILE A 56 -7.78 8.41 1.07
CA ILE A 56 -9.11 8.26 1.72
C ILE A 56 -9.07 8.80 3.15
N GLY A 57 -8.07 8.37 3.94
CA GLY A 57 -7.89 8.85 5.31
C GLY A 57 -7.62 10.36 5.36
N TRP A 58 -6.90 10.87 4.36
CA TRP A 58 -6.69 12.30 4.20
C TRP A 58 -8.00 13.04 3.91
N TRP A 59 -8.81 12.62 2.93
CA TRP A 59 -10.11 13.26 2.67
C TRP A 59 -11.02 13.25 3.89
N VAL A 60 -11.07 12.13 4.63
CA VAL A 60 -11.84 12.04 5.88
C VAL A 60 -11.31 13.04 6.92
N GLY A 61 -9.98 13.12 7.08
CA GLY A 61 -9.33 14.07 8.00
C GLY A 61 -9.56 15.54 7.61
N THR A 62 -9.38 15.89 6.33
CA THR A 62 -9.62 17.25 5.82
C THR A 62 -11.10 17.62 5.94
N THR A 63 -12.02 16.69 5.67
CA THR A 63 -13.46 16.93 5.83
C THR A 63 -13.82 17.16 7.31
N GLY A 64 -13.31 16.33 8.22
CA GLY A 64 -13.49 16.52 9.66
C GLY A 64 -12.90 17.84 10.16
N PHE A 65 -11.72 18.22 9.66
CA PHE A 65 -11.08 19.49 10.00
C PHE A 65 -11.87 20.70 9.47
N MET A 66 -12.41 20.64 8.25
CA MET A 66 -13.27 21.69 7.70
C MET A 66 -14.56 21.84 8.52
N ILE A 67 -15.17 20.74 8.97
CA ILE A 67 -16.32 20.77 9.88
C ILE A 67 -15.93 21.43 11.21
N PHE A 68 -14.76 21.11 11.75
CA PHE A 68 -14.24 21.74 12.98
C PHE A 68 -14.03 23.25 12.82
N ILE A 69 -13.52 23.71 11.67
CA ILE A 69 -13.40 25.14 11.35
C ILE A 69 -14.76 25.82 11.32
N ILE A 70 -15.76 25.21 10.69
CA ILE A 70 -17.13 25.75 10.64
C ILE A 70 -17.68 25.92 12.06
N ILE A 71 -17.50 24.92 12.92
CA ILE A 71 -17.95 24.97 14.32
C ILE A 71 -17.21 26.06 15.10
N PHE A 72 -15.90 26.21 14.94
CA PHE A 72 -15.11 27.23 15.65
C PHE A 72 -15.35 28.65 15.11
N SER A 73 -15.69 28.79 13.84
CA SER A 73 -16.05 30.08 13.21
C SER A 73 -17.39 30.65 13.68
N LEU A 74 -18.18 29.85 14.41
CA LEU A 74 -19.36 30.33 15.14
C LEU A 74 -18.98 31.06 16.45
N SER A 75 -17.72 30.96 16.91
CA SER A 75 -17.20 31.82 17.98
C SER A 75 -16.70 33.14 17.39
N THR A 76 -17.04 34.26 18.04
CA THR A 76 -16.96 35.63 17.49
C THR A 76 -15.55 36.22 17.37
N GLU A 77 -14.49 35.43 17.54
CA GLU A 77 -13.12 35.93 17.53
C GLU A 77 -12.44 35.78 16.16
N ILE A 78 -12.23 36.93 15.49
CA ILE A 78 -11.61 37.04 14.15
C ILE A 78 -10.21 36.40 14.08
N LEU A 79 -9.44 36.41 15.18
CA LEU A 79 -8.13 35.77 15.26
C LEU A 79 -8.20 34.24 15.12
N ASN A 80 -9.23 33.61 15.67
CA ASN A 80 -9.43 32.16 15.56
C ASN A 80 -9.81 31.74 14.14
N TYR A 81 -10.52 32.62 13.40
CA TYR A 81 -10.89 32.39 12.01
C TYR A 81 -9.68 32.44 11.05
N ILE A 82 -8.81 33.45 11.17
CA ILE A 82 -7.61 33.57 10.32
C ILE A 82 -6.66 32.40 10.56
N TRP A 83 -6.46 32.01 11.82
CA TRP A 83 -5.61 30.89 12.19
C TRP A 83 -6.17 29.55 11.68
N ALA A 84 -7.50 29.37 11.76
CA ALA A 84 -8.19 28.20 11.23
C ALA A 84 -8.03 28.07 9.70
N ILE A 85 -8.16 29.17 8.95
CA ILE A 85 -7.93 29.19 7.50
C ILE A 85 -6.48 28.83 7.19
N TYR A 86 -5.51 29.44 7.89
CA TYR A 86 -4.09 29.14 7.68
C TYR A 86 -3.79 27.65 7.92
N MET A 87 -4.34 27.09 9.00
CA MET A 87 -4.21 25.66 9.28
C MET A 87 -4.87 24.79 8.20
N ALA A 88 -6.05 25.16 7.69
CA ALA A 88 -6.68 24.42 6.59
C ALA A 88 -5.81 24.42 5.33
N ILE A 89 -5.25 25.57 4.96
CA ILE A 89 -4.34 25.72 3.82
C ILE A 89 -3.10 24.86 4.03
N PHE A 90 -2.49 24.90 5.22
CA PHE A 90 -1.33 24.08 5.56
C PHE A 90 -1.63 22.58 5.47
N PHE A 91 -2.72 22.10 6.09
CA PHE A 91 -3.16 20.70 6.03
C PHE A 91 -3.48 20.27 4.59
N PHE A 92 -4.02 21.18 3.77
CA PHE A 92 -4.29 20.94 2.36
C PHE A 92 -2.99 20.70 1.58
N PHE A 93 -2.00 21.59 1.72
CA PHE A 93 -0.72 21.45 1.03
C PHE A 93 0.10 20.25 1.50
N VAL A 94 0.17 19.98 2.81
CA VAL A 94 0.82 18.77 3.36
C VAL A 94 0.17 17.49 2.81
N GLY A 95 -1.15 17.51 2.67
CA GLY A 95 -1.94 16.47 2.03
C GLY A 95 -1.60 16.20 0.58
N LEU A 96 -1.54 17.26 -0.21
CA LEU A 96 -1.15 17.19 -1.62
C LEU A 96 0.27 16.63 -1.78
N VAL A 97 1.21 17.03 -0.93
CA VAL A 97 2.58 16.51 -0.95
C VAL A 97 2.60 15.01 -0.66
N ARG A 98 1.88 14.54 0.37
CA ARG A 98 1.81 13.11 0.75
C ARG A 98 1.13 12.24 -0.30
N THR A 99 0.11 12.77 -0.98
CA THR A 99 -0.63 12.07 -2.04
C THR A 99 -0.03 12.24 -3.43
N SER A 100 1.03 13.05 -3.57
CA SER A 100 1.63 13.35 -4.85
C SER A 100 2.19 12.11 -5.55
N LYS A 101 2.07 12.09 -6.89
CA LYS A 101 2.70 11.05 -7.73
C LYS A 101 4.22 11.00 -7.58
N GLN A 102 4.84 12.06 -7.04
CA GLN A 102 6.28 12.15 -6.84
C GLN A 102 6.78 11.18 -5.79
N ASN A 103 5.94 10.85 -4.79
CA ASN A 103 6.25 9.85 -3.76
C ASN A 103 6.28 8.41 -4.27
N ASN A 104 5.89 8.15 -5.52
CA ASN A 104 5.84 6.78 -6.05
C ASN A 104 7.24 6.20 -6.21
N LEU A 105 7.41 4.99 -5.69
CA LEU A 105 8.61 4.20 -5.89
C LEU A 105 8.45 3.44 -7.21
N LYS A 106 9.27 3.79 -8.21
CA LYS A 106 9.31 3.10 -9.50
C LYS A 106 10.51 2.19 -9.53
N ILE A 107 10.29 0.95 -9.95
CA ILE A 107 11.30 -0.10 -10.00
C ILE A 107 11.31 -0.60 -11.45
N SER A 108 12.45 -0.50 -12.12
CA SER A 108 12.64 -0.95 -13.50
C SER A 108 13.76 -1.99 -13.55
N HIS A 109 13.94 -2.63 -14.71
CA HIS A 109 15.04 -3.59 -14.93
C HIS A 109 16.41 -2.89 -14.92
N SER A 110 16.43 -1.56 -15.09
CA SER A 110 17.64 -0.75 -15.22
C SER A 110 17.88 0.19 -14.05
N PHE A 111 16.84 0.59 -13.32
CA PHE A 111 16.96 1.55 -12.24
C PHE A 111 15.88 1.39 -11.17
N ILE A 112 16.15 2.00 -10.01
CA ILE A 112 15.15 2.36 -9.01
C ILE A 112 14.99 3.88 -9.00
N GLU A 113 13.76 4.36 -8.89
CA GLU A 113 13.46 5.80 -8.81
C GLU A 113 12.49 6.07 -7.66
N GLY A 114 12.89 6.97 -6.77
CA GLY A 114 12.06 7.42 -5.66
C GLY A 114 12.56 8.72 -5.08
N GLY A 115 11.73 9.31 -4.21
CA GLY A 115 12.02 10.56 -3.52
C GLY A 115 10.73 11.24 -3.07
N LEU A 116 10.84 12.13 -2.07
CA LEU A 116 9.69 12.87 -1.51
C LEU A 116 9.35 14.12 -2.36
N PHE A 117 10.38 14.83 -2.83
CA PHE A 117 10.24 16.08 -3.59
C PHE A 117 11.00 16.03 -4.92
N PHE A 118 12.19 15.45 -4.94
CA PHE A 118 12.99 15.24 -6.14
C PHE A 118 13.15 13.75 -6.39
N ARG A 119 12.83 13.31 -7.61
CA ARG A 119 12.95 11.91 -7.99
C ARG A 119 14.38 11.65 -8.40
N ASN A 120 15.07 10.81 -7.63
CA ASN A 120 16.41 10.38 -7.97
C ASN A 120 16.32 9.01 -8.61
N LYS A 121 16.89 8.91 -9.82
CA LYS A 121 17.01 7.67 -10.58
C LYS A 121 18.39 7.10 -10.30
N THR A 122 18.45 5.94 -9.67
CA THR A 122 19.69 5.24 -9.35
C THR A 122 19.74 3.92 -10.13
N SER A 123 20.84 3.68 -10.83
CA SER A 123 21.05 2.42 -11.57
C SER A 123 21.44 1.28 -10.63
N TRP A 124 21.07 0.04 -10.96
CA TRP A 124 21.28 -1.12 -10.06
C TRP A 124 22.73 -1.39 -9.69
N ASP A 125 23.67 -1.13 -10.61
CA ASP A 125 25.12 -1.23 -10.44
C ASP A 125 25.68 -0.23 -9.43
N GLN A 126 24.98 0.88 -9.20
CA GLN A 126 25.41 1.92 -8.28
C GLN A 126 24.85 1.72 -6.87
N ILE A 127 23.99 0.73 -6.65
CA ILE A 127 23.36 0.52 -5.34
C ILE A 127 24.25 -0.35 -4.45
N SER A 128 24.80 0.23 -3.38
CA SER A 128 25.62 -0.51 -2.41
C SER A 128 24.75 -1.27 -1.41
N ARG A 129 23.75 -0.60 -0.82
CA ARG A 129 22.96 -1.14 0.28
C ARG A 129 21.51 -0.71 0.18
N VAL A 130 20.62 -1.58 0.63
CA VAL A 130 19.19 -1.31 0.77
C VAL A 130 18.76 -1.73 2.17
N TYR A 131 18.02 -0.87 2.85
CA TYR A 131 17.51 -1.14 4.19
C TYR A 131 16.22 -0.36 4.44
N SER A 132 15.49 -0.69 5.50
CA SER A 132 14.28 0.01 5.88
C SER A 132 14.26 0.33 7.36
N ASP A 133 13.57 1.41 7.71
CA ASP A 133 13.20 1.75 9.07
C ASP A 133 11.67 1.71 9.23
N LEU A 134 11.10 2.22 10.33
CA LEU A 134 9.67 2.30 10.59
C LEU A 134 8.88 2.93 9.44
N ASP A 135 9.26 4.12 8.99
CA ASP A 135 8.47 4.92 8.05
C ASP A 135 9.09 5.07 6.66
N TYR A 136 10.30 4.56 6.45
CA TYR A 136 11.06 4.82 5.23
C TYR A 136 11.79 3.57 4.72
N LEU A 137 11.94 3.53 3.39
CA LEU A 137 12.85 2.63 2.70
C LEU A 137 14.03 3.45 2.18
N TYR A 138 15.24 2.95 2.43
CA TYR A 138 16.50 3.59 2.10
C TYR A 138 17.30 2.76 1.10
N TRP A 139 18.01 3.45 0.21
CA TRP A 139 19.08 2.84 -0.57
C TRP A 139 20.26 3.80 -0.70
N GLU A 140 21.45 3.23 -0.71
CA GLU A 140 22.70 3.95 -0.87
C GLU A 140 23.21 3.83 -2.31
N GLU A 141 23.53 4.96 -2.91
CA GLU A 141 24.11 5.08 -4.24
C GLU A 141 25.61 5.42 -4.13
N ILE A 142 26.46 4.66 -4.80
CA ILE A 142 27.86 5.01 -5.05
C ILE A 142 27.91 5.84 -6.32
N THR A 143 28.15 7.14 -6.16
CA THR A 143 28.32 8.08 -7.28
C THR A 143 29.61 7.78 -8.06
N LYS A 144 29.72 8.31 -9.29
CA LYS A 144 30.98 8.23 -10.09
C LYS A 144 32.20 8.78 -9.35
N SER A 145 32.00 9.75 -8.44
CA SER A 145 33.02 10.31 -7.56
C SER A 145 33.33 9.44 -6.32
N GLN A 146 32.85 8.19 -6.27
CA GLN A 146 32.95 7.27 -5.13
C GLN A 146 32.34 7.78 -3.82
N LYS A 147 31.56 8.86 -3.87
CA LYS A 147 30.79 9.35 -2.70
C LYS A 147 29.52 8.55 -2.56
N VAL A 148 29.21 8.16 -1.32
CA VAL A 148 27.96 7.48 -0.97
C VAL A 148 26.86 8.53 -0.77
N LYS A 149 25.75 8.40 -1.50
CA LYS A 149 24.56 9.22 -1.35
C LYS A 149 23.40 8.35 -0.88
N THR A 150 22.79 8.71 0.23
CA THR A 150 21.62 8.00 0.75
C THR A 150 20.34 8.61 0.20
N HIS A 151 19.50 7.76 -0.38
CA HIS A 151 18.15 8.11 -0.82
C HIS A 151 17.13 7.49 0.11
N LYS A 152 16.00 8.18 0.28
CA LYS A 152 14.89 7.72 1.11
C LYS A 152 13.56 7.94 0.43
N VAL A 153 12.66 6.97 0.59
CA VAL A 153 11.27 7.06 0.15
C VAL A 153 10.35 6.68 1.31
N PRO A 154 9.27 7.45 1.60
CA PRO A 154 8.32 7.08 2.64
C PRO A 154 7.71 5.70 2.34
N TYR A 155 7.73 4.79 3.28
CA TYR A 155 7.13 3.47 3.13
C TYR A 155 6.46 3.08 4.45
N GLU A 156 5.21 3.52 4.60
CA GLU A 156 4.41 3.27 5.79
C GLU A 156 4.10 1.79 5.98
N HIS A 157 3.79 1.43 7.22
CA HIS A 157 3.43 0.08 7.68
C HIS A 157 2.20 -0.53 6.98
N TRP A 158 1.34 0.30 6.36
CA TRP A 158 0.20 -0.16 5.57
C TRP A 158 0.57 -0.74 4.21
N GLY A 159 1.84 -0.65 3.82
CA GLY A 159 2.33 -1.05 2.53
C GLY A 159 2.06 -0.03 1.44
N ARG A 160 2.46 -0.38 0.22
CA ARG A 160 2.20 0.41 -0.99
C ARG A 160 1.40 -0.42 -1.98
N GLU A 161 0.55 0.24 -2.75
CA GLU A 161 -0.23 -0.39 -3.80
C GLU A 161 0.60 -0.48 -5.08
N CYS A 162 0.73 -1.68 -5.62
CA CYS A 162 1.31 -1.90 -6.95
C CYS A 162 0.30 -1.48 -8.01
N VAL A 163 0.63 -0.47 -8.80
CA VAL A 163 -0.28 0.13 -9.79
C VAL A 163 -0.66 -0.88 -10.88
N GLN A 164 0.24 -1.80 -11.21
CA GLN A 164 0.07 -2.78 -12.29
C GLN A 164 -0.96 -3.86 -11.97
N ASN A 165 -1.15 -4.20 -10.69
CA ASN A 165 -2.06 -5.29 -10.28
C ASN A 165 -3.06 -4.92 -9.18
N GLY A 166 -3.00 -3.67 -8.66
CA GLY A 166 -3.86 -3.17 -7.59
C GLY A 166 -3.65 -3.83 -6.23
N LYS A 167 -2.64 -4.70 -6.09
CA LYS A 167 -2.37 -5.42 -4.83
C LYS A 167 -1.44 -4.59 -3.94
N LYS A 168 -1.67 -4.68 -2.63
CA LYS A 168 -0.73 -4.13 -1.64
C LYS A 168 0.56 -4.94 -1.63
N VAL A 169 1.66 -4.25 -1.37
CA VAL A 169 3.03 -4.76 -1.23
C VAL A 169 3.57 -4.24 0.10
N SER A 170 3.89 -5.15 1.03
CA SER A 170 4.47 -4.77 2.31
C SER A 170 5.91 -4.27 2.13
N LYS A 171 6.45 -3.56 3.12
CA LYS A 171 7.81 -3.02 3.05
C LYS A 171 8.85 -4.14 2.97
N GLU A 172 8.69 -5.20 3.75
CA GLU A 172 9.55 -6.39 3.67
C GLU A 172 9.52 -7.04 2.29
N LEU A 173 8.34 -7.10 1.63
CA LEU A 173 8.25 -7.67 0.29
C LEU A 173 8.94 -6.76 -0.74
N ALA A 174 8.74 -5.45 -0.63
CA ALA A 174 9.42 -4.48 -1.50
C ALA A 174 10.95 -4.54 -1.33
N LEU A 175 11.45 -4.68 -0.09
CA LEU A 175 12.89 -4.87 0.17
C LEU A 175 13.42 -6.14 -0.51
N GLU A 176 12.70 -7.26 -0.41
CA GLU A 176 13.12 -8.49 -1.10
C GLU A 176 13.17 -8.32 -2.62
N TRP A 177 12.19 -7.63 -3.20
CA TRP A 177 12.16 -7.37 -4.64
C TRP A 177 13.35 -6.55 -5.09
N ILE A 178 13.66 -5.46 -4.38
CA ILE A 178 14.79 -4.58 -4.67
C ILE A 178 16.11 -5.35 -4.50
N GLN A 179 16.23 -6.14 -3.43
CA GLN A 179 17.43 -6.94 -3.18
C GLN A 179 17.67 -7.96 -4.30
N LYS A 180 16.63 -8.70 -4.72
CA LYS A 180 16.72 -9.65 -5.84
C LYS A 180 17.13 -8.97 -7.16
N LEU A 181 16.59 -7.78 -7.45
CA LEU A 181 16.95 -7.04 -8.66
C LEU A 181 18.40 -6.53 -8.63
N ARG A 182 18.88 -6.11 -7.46
CA ARG A 182 20.27 -5.71 -7.24
C ARG A 182 21.23 -6.90 -7.43
N GLU A 183 20.89 -8.07 -6.90
CA GLU A 183 21.73 -9.28 -6.96
C GLU A 183 21.72 -9.94 -8.34
N SER A 184 20.72 -9.66 -9.16
CA SER A 184 20.63 -10.16 -10.53
C SER A 184 21.77 -9.66 -11.40
N LYS A 185 22.38 -10.60 -12.14
CA LYS A 185 23.58 -10.36 -12.95
C LYS A 185 23.28 -9.91 -14.38
N SER A 186 22.04 -10.07 -14.85
CA SER A 186 21.67 -9.77 -16.23
C SER A 186 20.41 -8.93 -16.33
N VAL A 187 20.33 -8.09 -17.36
CA VAL A 187 19.12 -7.30 -17.66
C VAL A 187 17.91 -8.21 -17.92
N ARG A 188 18.13 -9.34 -18.61
CA ARG A 188 17.07 -10.30 -18.91
C ARG A 188 16.45 -10.89 -17.65
N GLU A 189 17.28 -11.33 -16.71
CA GLU A 189 16.81 -11.86 -15.42
C GLU A 189 16.04 -10.78 -14.62
N ARG A 190 16.48 -9.52 -14.64
CA ARG A 190 15.73 -8.42 -14.02
C ARG A 190 14.36 -8.18 -14.66
N ILE A 191 14.25 -8.31 -15.99
CA ILE A 191 12.96 -8.20 -16.70
C ILE A 191 12.03 -9.35 -16.26
N GLU A 192 12.56 -10.58 -16.20
CA GLU A 192 11.80 -11.76 -15.76
C GLU A 192 11.32 -11.60 -14.30
N LEU A 193 12.19 -11.16 -13.39
CA LEU A 193 11.83 -10.85 -11.99
C LEU A 193 10.73 -9.79 -11.89
N ILE A 194 10.81 -8.72 -12.68
CA ILE A 194 9.77 -7.67 -12.70
C ILE A 194 8.43 -8.24 -13.16
N SER A 195 8.45 -9.08 -14.20
CA SER A 195 7.22 -9.74 -14.66
C SER A 195 6.62 -10.66 -13.59
N GLU A 196 7.46 -11.37 -12.83
CA GLU A 196 7.05 -12.21 -11.70
C GLU A 196 6.42 -11.37 -10.58
N PHE A 197 7.06 -10.26 -10.21
CA PHE A 197 6.60 -9.36 -9.15
C PHE A 197 5.27 -8.67 -9.51
N VAL A 198 5.06 -8.31 -10.78
CA VAL A 198 3.75 -7.80 -11.25
C VAL A 198 2.69 -8.88 -11.12
N THR A 199 3.04 -10.11 -11.42
CA THR A 199 2.11 -11.25 -11.39
C THR A 199 2.00 -11.84 -9.99
N ILE A 200 1.83 -11.03 -8.92
CA ILE A 200 1.55 -11.54 -7.57
C ILE A 200 0.36 -12.50 -7.68
N ARG A 201 0.62 -13.80 -7.71
CA ARG A 201 -0.43 -14.81 -7.86
C ARG A 201 -1.10 -14.98 -6.51
N THR A 202 -2.40 -15.21 -6.53
CA THR A 202 -3.10 -15.68 -5.35
C THR A 202 -2.70 -17.14 -5.16
N ILE A 203 -1.63 -17.38 -4.39
CA ILE A 203 -1.08 -18.72 -4.17
C ILE A 203 -1.97 -19.45 -3.16
N ARG A 204 -2.21 -20.76 -3.37
CA ARG A 204 -2.84 -21.61 -2.35
C ARG A 204 -2.06 -21.46 -1.04
N LYS A 205 -2.75 -21.13 0.04
CA LYS A 205 -2.09 -20.88 1.32
C LYS A 205 -1.34 -22.13 1.76
N LYS A 206 -0.05 -21.98 2.06
CA LYS A 206 0.83 -23.02 2.58
C LYS A 206 1.07 -22.81 4.05
N GLU A 207 1.09 -23.89 4.81
CA GLU A 207 1.49 -23.82 6.21
C GLU A 207 3.00 -23.61 6.34
N ILE A 208 3.45 -23.04 7.46
CA ILE A 208 4.88 -22.80 7.71
C ILE A 208 5.69 -24.12 7.67
N ALA A 209 5.06 -25.25 7.99
CA ALA A 209 5.69 -26.57 7.93
C ALA A 209 5.97 -27.05 6.49
N GLU A 210 5.22 -26.56 5.51
CA GLU A 210 5.31 -26.96 4.09
C GLU A 210 6.25 -26.06 3.27
N LEU A 211 6.88 -25.07 3.91
CA LEU A 211 7.80 -24.14 3.27
C LEU A 211 9.22 -24.71 3.17
N SER A 212 10.03 -24.18 2.25
CA SER A 212 11.47 -24.49 2.22
C SER A 212 12.16 -24.05 3.52
N GLN A 213 13.30 -24.63 3.86
CA GLN A 213 14.00 -24.31 5.11
C GLN A 213 14.29 -22.80 5.30
N GLU A 214 14.70 -22.12 4.23
CA GLU A 214 14.94 -20.66 4.27
C GLU A 214 13.66 -19.86 4.51
N GLN A 215 12.59 -20.20 3.78
CA GLN A 215 11.28 -19.56 3.94
C GLN A 215 10.71 -19.82 5.33
N GLN A 216 10.87 -21.04 5.84
CA GLN A 216 10.44 -21.43 7.17
C GLN A 216 11.18 -20.65 8.25
N LYS A 217 12.51 -20.49 8.15
CA LYS A 217 13.31 -19.67 9.06
C LYS A 217 12.82 -18.23 9.08
N LYS A 218 12.57 -17.64 7.91
CA LYS A 218 12.04 -16.28 7.78
C LYS A 218 10.62 -16.14 8.34
N ALA A 219 9.73 -17.10 8.03
CA ALA A 219 8.37 -17.12 8.55
C ALA A 219 8.34 -17.22 10.08
N LYS A 220 9.17 -18.09 10.68
CA LYS A 220 9.29 -18.21 12.14
C LYS A 220 9.81 -16.93 12.79
N ALA A 221 10.83 -16.28 12.21
CA ALA A 221 11.35 -15.01 12.70
C ALA A 221 10.29 -13.89 12.65
N LEU A 222 9.54 -13.79 11.56
CA LEU A 222 8.44 -12.83 11.43
C LEU A 222 7.29 -13.15 12.40
N LEU A 223 6.96 -14.43 12.61
CA LEU A 223 5.95 -14.83 13.58
C LEU A 223 6.34 -14.46 15.02
N GLN A 224 7.62 -14.60 15.37
CA GLN A 224 8.12 -14.17 16.67
C GLN A 224 7.99 -12.65 16.83
N LYS A 225 8.37 -11.87 15.80
CA LYS A 225 8.16 -10.41 15.78
C LYS A 225 6.68 -10.05 15.90
N TYR A 226 5.78 -10.78 15.24
CA TYR A 226 4.35 -10.57 15.31
C TYR A 226 3.79 -10.79 16.74
N LYS A 227 4.23 -11.87 17.40
CA LYS A 227 3.84 -12.20 18.78
C LYS A 227 4.37 -11.17 19.77
N ASN A 228 5.65 -10.80 19.65
CA ASN A 228 6.36 -9.91 20.56
C ASN A 228 6.15 -8.42 20.24
N ALA A 229 5.38 -8.07 19.21
CA ALA A 229 5.03 -6.69 18.91
C ALA A 229 4.33 -6.05 20.13
N GLY A 230 4.93 -4.98 20.65
CA GLY A 230 4.47 -4.17 21.78
C GLY A 230 4.80 -2.69 21.56
N GLY A 231 4.32 -1.82 22.44
CA GLY A 231 4.48 -0.37 22.33
C GLY A 231 3.50 0.31 21.37
N GLU A 232 3.77 1.58 21.08
CA GLU A 232 2.92 2.48 20.28
C GLU A 232 2.67 1.95 18.86
N TYR A 233 3.66 1.30 18.23
CA TYR A 233 3.61 0.81 16.84
C TYR A 233 3.21 -0.67 16.69
N ARG A 234 2.55 -1.23 17.70
CA ARG A 234 2.23 -2.67 17.75
C ARG A 234 1.31 -3.11 16.61
N MET A 235 0.26 -2.34 16.34
CA MET A 235 -0.80 -2.75 15.40
C MET A 235 -0.30 -2.64 13.96
N GLU A 236 0.46 -1.59 13.70
CA GLU A 236 1.19 -1.27 12.48
C GLU A 236 2.10 -2.43 12.09
N ARG A 237 2.98 -2.83 13.02
CA ARG A 237 3.94 -3.91 12.77
C ARG A 237 3.25 -5.26 12.55
N ARG A 238 2.17 -5.54 13.28
CA ARG A 238 1.38 -6.77 13.10
C ARG A 238 0.70 -6.80 11.74
N ASN A 239 0.15 -5.67 11.30
CA ASN A 239 -0.51 -5.56 10.00
C ASN A 239 0.47 -5.73 8.85
N GLU A 240 1.66 -5.13 8.93
CA GLU A 240 2.73 -5.30 7.95
C GLU A 240 3.14 -6.78 7.78
N ILE A 241 3.35 -7.49 8.89
CA ILE A 241 3.69 -8.92 8.87
C ILE A 241 2.52 -9.74 8.31
N ARG A 242 1.28 -9.45 8.71
CA ARG A 242 0.08 -10.13 8.19
C ARG A 242 -0.03 -9.98 6.67
N GLN A 243 0.18 -8.77 6.15
CA GLN A 243 0.18 -8.51 4.71
C GLN A 243 1.28 -9.28 3.99
N TYR A 244 2.48 -9.32 4.57
CA TYR A 244 3.59 -10.09 3.99
C TYR A 244 3.24 -11.59 3.87
N PHE A 245 2.67 -12.18 4.93
CA PHE A 245 2.21 -13.57 4.90
C PHE A 245 1.14 -13.79 3.82
N GLU A 246 0.17 -12.88 3.72
CA GLU A 246 -0.89 -12.94 2.71
C GLU A 246 -0.32 -12.87 1.28
N GLN A 247 0.63 -11.96 1.03
CA GLN A 247 1.26 -11.78 -0.28
C GLN A 247 2.15 -12.98 -0.67
N LYS A 248 2.79 -13.64 0.31
CA LYS A 248 3.56 -14.87 0.09
C LYS A 248 2.69 -16.13 0.01
N GLY A 249 1.40 -16.03 0.30
CA GLY A 249 0.51 -17.19 0.39
C GLY A 249 0.86 -18.09 1.59
N TRP A 250 1.29 -17.53 2.71
CA TRP A 250 1.61 -18.25 3.93
C TRP A 250 0.47 -18.13 4.94
N VAL A 251 0.20 -19.22 5.65
CA VAL A 251 -0.76 -19.19 6.77
C VAL A 251 -0.10 -18.52 7.97
N LEU A 252 -0.70 -17.43 8.46
CA LEU A 252 -0.33 -16.81 9.73
C LEU A 252 -1.04 -17.56 10.86
N PRO A 253 -0.33 -18.31 11.74
CA PRO A 253 -0.95 -19.04 12.83
C PRO A 253 -1.61 -18.06 13.80
N GLN A 254 -2.92 -18.18 13.98
CA GLN A 254 -3.60 -17.36 14.97
C GLN A 254 -3.27 -17.85 16.38
N PRO A 255 -3.05 -16.94 17.34
CA PRO A 255 -2.90 -17.34 18.73
C PRO A 255 -4.17 -18.07 19.17
N LYS A 256 -4.02 -19.27 19.74
CA LYS A 256 -5.15 -19.97 20.39
C LYS A 256 -5.62 -19.11 21.55
N VAL A 257 -6.75 -18.43 21.38
CA VAL A 257 -7.42 -17.71 22.47
C VAL A 257 -7.96 -18.77 23.43
N SER A 258 -7.58 -18.72 24.70
CA SER A 258 -8.10 -19.65 25.69
C SER A 258 -9.62 -19.49 25.82
N GLU A 259 -10.32 -20.60 26.04
CA GLU A 259 -11.77 -20.66 26.29
C GLU A 259 -12.19 -19.60 27.33
N GLY A 260 -11.49 -19.53 28.46
CA GLY A 260 -11.77 -18.54 29.51
C GLY A 260 -11.63 -17.07 29.07
N LYS A 261 -10.68 -16.74 28.19
CA LYS A 261 -10.55 -15.37 27.64
C LYS A 261 -11.70 -15.02 26.69
N LYS A 262 -12.24 -16.00 25.97
CA LYS A 262 -13.44 -15.79 25.13
C LYS A 262 -14.66 -15.51 26.00
N VAL A 263 -14.87 -16.31 27.05
CA VAL A 263 -15.99 -16.15 27.99
C VAL A 263 -15.92 -14.78 28.67
N MET A 264 -14.76 -14.38 29.18
CA MET A 264 -14.58 -13.04 29.77
C MET A 264 -14.82 -11.91 28.76
N GLY A 265 -14.42 -12.09 27.50
CA GLY A 265 -14.71 -11.14 26.43
C GLY A 265 -16.22 -10.98 26.20
N TYR A 266 -16.98 -12.07 26.17
CA TYR A 266 -18.44 -12.02 26.03
C TYR A 266 -19.11 -11.36 27.23
N ILE A 267 -18.69 -11.70 28.45
CA ILE A 267 -19.20 -11.06 29.68
C ILE A 267 -18.95 -9.55 29.63
N PHE A 268 -17.74 -9.13 29.24
CA PHE A 268 -17.42 -7.70 29.12
C PHE A 268 -18.30 -6.98 28.09
N ILE A 269 -18.54 -7.58 26.92
CA ILE A 269 -19.43 -7.01 25.90
C ILE A 269 -20.86 -6.87 26.44
N ILE A 270 -21.37 -7.92 27.10
CA ILE A 270 -22.73 -7.91 27.69
C ILE A 270 -22.84 -6.82 28.76
N LEU A 271 -21.84 -6.68 29.63
CA LEU A 271 -21.81 -5.66 30.68
C LEU A 271 -21.74 -4.23 30.09
N VAL A 272 -20.90 -4.01 29.08
CA VAL A 272 -20.82 -2.71 28.39
C VAL A 272 -22.15 -2.37 27.71
N PHE A 273 -22.75 -3.32 27.00
CA PHE A 273 -24.01 -3.10 26.31
C PHE A 273 -25.16 -2.86 27.29
N GLY A 274 -25.21 -3.64 28.39
CA GLY A 274 -26.15 -3.45 29.48
C GLY A 274 -25.99 -2.10 30.16
N PHE A 275 -24.76 -1.67 30.43
CA PHE A 275 -24.46 -0.34 30.97
C PHE A 275 -24.99 0.78 30.07
N TRP A 276 -24.73 0.70 28.75
CA TRP A 276 -25.22 1.71 27.81
C TRP A 276 -26.75 1.74 27.73
N ILE A 277 -27.41 0.58 27.68
CA ILE A 277 -28.88 0.50 27.69
C ILE A 277 -29.43 1.17 28.96
N TRP A 278 -28.88 0.85 30.13
CA TRP A 278 -29.33 1.40 31.40
C TRP A 278 -29.09 2.91 31.49
N PHE A 279 -27.92 3.37 31.03
CA PHE A 279 -27.58 4.79 30.91
C PHE A 279 -28.58 5.54 30.03
N PHE A 280 -28.93 5.01 28.85
CA PHE A 280 -29.91 5.63 27.95
C PHE A 280 -31.32 5.63 28.54
N ILE A 281 -31.75 4.55 29.19
CA ILE A 281 -33.05 4.52 29.87
C ILE A 281 -33.09 5.61 30.95
N PHE A 282 -32.05 5.73 31.78
CA PHE A 282 -32.02 6.69 32.89
C PHE A 282 -31.85 8.15 32.42
N ALA A 283 -31.11 8.37 31.34
CA ALA A 283 -30.87 9.70 30.78
C ALA A 283 -32.07 10.27 30.01
N PHE A 284 -32.96 9.42 29.48
CA PHE A 284 -34.12 9.83 28.68
C PHE A 284 -35.48 9.55 29.36
N SER A 285 -35.49 9.00 30.58
CA SER A 285 -36.70 8.85 31.42
C SER A 285 -36.84 9.94 32.48
N ARG A 286 -36.01 10.99 32.41
CA ARG A 286 -36.04 12.18 33.25
C ARG A 286 -36.26 13.42 32.38
#